data_AF-A0A251NB52-F1
#
_entry.id   AF-A0A251NB52-F1
#
_cell.length_a   1.000
_cell.length_b   1.000
_cell.length_c   1.000
_cell.angle_alpha   90.00
_cell.angle_beta   90.00
_cell.angle_gamma   90.00
#
_symmetry.space_group_name_H-M   'P 1'
#
loop_
_entity.id
_entity.type
_entity.pdbx_description
1 polymer ?
#
loop_
_entity_poly.entity_id
_entity_poly.type
_entity_poly.pdbx_seq_one_letter_code
_entity_poly.pdbx_strand_id
1 'polypeptide(L)'
;MANRWRSAGGNLRAVLQNPSSRQQAPFQSFSALYHTIQAIPRECTGNRVSVKDRAQGRIPAVVFSQELNPSTTTVRSVSKKHLLTAERKQIQAILKSVELPFFCSTRFPLQIRAGSGSSDLLESGNVLPIKIHRDEESGKILNLVFVWADEGSQLKVDVPVVFKGEDVCPGLKKGGC
;
A
#
# COMPACT_ATOMS: atom_id res chain seq x y z
N MET A 1 28.93 60.86 -37.67
CA MET A 1 30.31 60.33 -37.57
C MET A 1 30.24 58.95 -36.93
N ALA A 2 30.82 57.98 -37.62
CA ALA A 2 30.90 56.59 -37.22
C ALA A 2 31.75 56.43 -35.94
N ASN A 3 31.53 55.34 -35.21
CA ASN A 3 32.64 54.44 -34.94
C ASN A 3 32.16 53.00 -34.70
N ARG A 4 32.55 52.19 -35.68
CA ARG A 4 32.42 50.75 -35.82
C ARG A 4 33.62 50.13 -35.11
N TRP A 5 33.41 49.17 -34.22
CA TRP A 5 34.48 48.28 -33.77
C TRP A 5 34.10 46.85 -34.11
N ARG A 6 34.95 46.21 -34.91
CA ARG A 6 34.93 44.78 -35.24
C ARG A 6 35.89 44.03 -34.33
N SER A 7 35.40 42.94 -33.75
CA SER A 7 35.98 41.58 -33.70
C SER A 7 37.29 41.30 -32.97
N ALA A 8 37.24 40.37 -32.00
CA ALA A 8 38.03 39.13 -31.91
C ALA A 8 37.51 38.37 -30.69
N GLY A 9 37.04 37.12 -30.80
CA GLY A 9 37.91 35.94 -30.79
C GLY A 9 37.65 35.16 -29.50
N GLY A 10 36.85 34.10 -29.59
CA GLY A 10 36.48 33.29 -28.43
C GLY A 10 35.69 32.06 -28.84
N ASN A 11 36.36 31.08 -29.44
CA ASN A 11 35.79 29.76 -29.72
C ASN A 11 35.56 29.02 -28.40
N LEU A 12 34.37 29.14 -27.83
CA LEU A 12 33.93 28.24 -26.76
C LEU A 12 33.26 27.03 -27.40
N ARG A 13 34.02 25.95 -27.51
CA ARG A 13 33.52 24.59 -27.80
C ARG A 13 32.39 24.29 -26.80
N ALA A 14 31.17 24.16 -27.32
CA ALA A 14 30.06 23.58 -26.57
C ALA A 14 30.41 22.10 -26.29
N VAL A 15 30.75 21.80 -25.04
CA VAL A 15 30.85 20.42 -24.56
C VAL A 15 29.42 19.88 -24.48
N LEU A 16 29.09 18.97 -25.39
CA LEU A 16 27.95 18.08 -25.27
C LEU A 16 28.11 17.26 -23.98
N GLN A 17 27.51 17.74 -22.89
CA GLN A 17 27.33 16.93 -21.69
C GLN A 17 26.18 15.96 -21.95
N ASN A 18 26.61 14.73 -22.17
CA ASN A 18 25.86 13.49 -22.17
C ASN A 18 24.75 13.48 -21.08
N PRO A 19 23.46 13.28 -21.40
CA PRO A 19 22.42 13.07 -20.39
C PRO A 19 22.44 11.61 -19.94
N SER A 20 23.54 11.18 -19.31
CA SER A 20 23.72 9.85 -18.73
C SER A 20 23.97 9.95 -17.24
N SER A 21 23.12 10.71 -16.55
CA SER A 21 22.96 10.61 -15.11
C SER A 21 21.48 10.70 -14.80
N ARG A 22 20.75 9.60 -15.05
CA ARG A 22 19.55 9.29 -14.27
C ARG A 22 20.03 9.13 -12.82
N GLN A 23 20.17 10.25 -12.13
CA GLN A 23 20.12 10.27 -10.67
C GLN A 23 18.73 9.74 -10.32
N GLN A 24 18.67 8.46 -10.03
CA GLN A 24 17.50 7.85 -9.42
C GLN A 24 17.35 8.53 -8.05
N ALA A 25 16.37 9.43 -7.95
CA ALA A 25 15.93 9.93 -6.66
C ALA A 25 15.56 8.69 -5.80
N PRO A 26 16.18 8.46 -4.64
CA PRO A 26 15.99 7.21 -3.90
C PRO A 26 14.67 7.15 -3.13
N PHE A 27 13.80 8.13 -3.29
CA PHE A 27 12.47 8.15 -2.69
C PHE A 27 11.48 8.72 -3.69
N GLN A 28 11.27 8.03 -4.81
CA GLN A 28 9.93 8.06 -5.38
C GLN A 28 9.04 7.39 -4.33
N SER A 29 8.44 8.21 -3.47
CA SER A 29 7.30 7.81 -2.67
C SER A 29 6.31 7.12 -3.61
N PHE A 30 6.26 5.79 -3.55
CA PHE A 30 5.33 4.91 -4.29
C PHE A 30 3.85 5.17 -3.97
N SER A 31 3.55 6.32 -3.37
CA SER A 31 2.22 6.82 -3.08
C SER A 31 1.33 6.88 -4.33
N ALA A 32 1.86 6.88 -5.55
CA ALA A 32 1.10 7.22 -6.77
C ALA A 32 0.58 6.04 -7.62
N LEU A 33 0.37 4.85 -7.05
CA LEU A 33 -0.55 3.85 -7.65
C LEU A 33 -1.63 3.51 -6.63
N TYR A 34 -2.45 4.52 -6.29
CA TYR A 34 -3.54 4.42 -5.31
C TYR A 34 -4.57 3.38 -5.74
N HIS A 35 -4.31 2.11 -5.43
CA HIS A 35 -5.32 1.08 -5.52
C HIS A 35 -6.37 1.34 -4.44
N THR A 36 -7.43 2.05 -4.82
CA THR A 36 -8.57 2.29 -3.95
C THR A 36 -9.31 0.98 -3.77
N ILE A 37 -9.34 0.46 -2.56
CA ILE A 37 -10.07 -0.76 -2.23
C ILE A 37 -11.56 -0.43 -2.28
N GLN A 38 -12.30 -1.13 -3.13
CA GLN A 38 -13.74 -1.02 -3.21
C GLN A 38 -14.34 -2.14 -2.36
N ALA A 39 -15.27 -1.74 -1.50
CA ALA A 39 -15.95 -2.65 -0.61
C ALA A 39 -17.46 -2.40 -0.62
N ILE A 40 -18.21 -3.45 -0.33
CA ILE A 40 -19.66 -3.43 -0.22
C ILE A 40 -20.02 -3.92 1.19
N PRO A 41 -20.91 -3.24 1.94
CA PRO A 41 -21.31 -3.68 3.27
C PRO A 41 -21.96 -5.05 3.21
N ARG A 42 -21.77 -5.84 4.27
CA ARG A 42 -22.44 -7.14 4.45
C ARG A 42 -23.22 -7.14 5.76
N GLU A 43 -24.46 -7.58 5.67
CA GLU A 43 -25.35 -7.69 6.84
C GLU A 43 -25.18 -9.06 7.53
N CYS A 44 -25.02 -10.11 6.73
CA CYS A 44 -24.96 -11.48 7.24
C CYS A 44 -23.53 -11.93 7.56
N THR A 45 -23.41 -12.72 8.62
CA THR A 45 -22.15 -13.38 9.02
C THR A 45 -22.32 -14.89 9.08
N GLY A 46 -21.23 -15.63 8.94
CA GLY A 46 -21.22 -17.09 9.06
C GLY A 46 -20.44 -17.78 7.96
N ASN A 47 -20.14 -19.06 8.19
CA ASN A 47 -19.33 -19.86 7.27
C ASN A 47 -20.01 -20.00 5.90
N ARG A 48 -21.29 -20.40 5.87
CA ARG A 48 -22.04 -20.62 4.61
C ARG A 48 -22.11 -19.37 3.74
N VAL A 49 -22.31 -18.19 4.34
CA VAL A 49 -22.34 -16.90 3.63
C VAL A 49 -20.96 -16.58 3.07
N SER A 50 -19.91 -16.74 3.89
CA SER A 50 -18.53 -16.48 3.48
C SER A 50 -18.08 -17.40 2.33
N VAL A 51 -18.51 -18.66 2.32
CA VAL A 51 -18.24 -19.60 1.21
C VAL A 51 -18.94 -19.14 -0.07
N LYS A 52 -20.20 -18.70 0.01
CA LYS A 52 -20.93 -18.16 -1.14
C LYS A 52 -20.29 -16.88 -1.69
N ASP A 53 -19.86 -15.95 -0.83
CA ASP A 53 -19.15 -14.75 -1.26
C ASP A 53 -17.86 -15.10 -2.02
N ARG A 54 -17.09 -16.07 -1.49
CA ARG A 54 -15.89 -16.56 -2.18
C ARG A 54 -16.22 -17.27 -3.49
N ALA A 55 -17.30 -18.04 -3.58
CA ALA A 55 -17.72 -18.64 -4.84
C ALA A 55 -18.05 -17.57 -5.89
N GLN A 56 -18.61 -16.43 -5.47
CA GLN A 56 -18.91 -15.27 -6.32
C GLN A 56 -17.71 -14.35 -6.59
N GLY A 57 -16.51 -14.72 -6.13
CA GLY A 57 -15.30 -13.91 -6.33
C GLY A 57 -15.17 -12.69 -5.43
N ARG A 58 -15.93 -12.63 -4.33
CA ARG A 58 -15.77 -11.64 -3.26
C ARG A 58 -15.01 -12.23 -2.07
N ILE A 59 -14.38 -11.37 -1.28
CA ILE A 59 -13.64 -11.73 -0.09
C ILE A 59 -14.32 -11.05 1.09
N PRO A 60 -14.74 -11.79 2.14
CA PRO A 60 -15.25 -11.18 3.35
C PRO A 60 -14.13 -10.40 4.03
N ALA A 61 -14.48 -9.22 4.53
CA ALA A 61 -13.57 -8.33 5.22
C ALA A 61 -14.27 -7.71 6.45
N VAL A 62 -13.45 -7.16 7.32
CA VAL A 62 -13.88 -6.32 8.44
C VAL A 62 -12.98 -5.10 8.51
N VAL A 63 -13.58 -3.94 8.75
CA VAL A 63 -12.87 -2.72 9.10
C VAL A 63 -13.34 -2.26 10.48
N PHE A 64 -12.42 -1.81 11.31
CA PHE A 64 -12.75 -1.25 12.62
C PHE A 64 -11.76 -0.19 13.05
N SER A 65 -12.15 0.66 13.99
CA SER A 65 -11.23 1.61 14.63
C SER A 65 -10.60 0.98 15.86
N GLN A 66 -9.31 1.21 16.03
CA GLN A 66 -8.53 0.70 17.16
C GLN A 66 -7.82 1.87 17.83
N GLU A 67 -8.15 2.10 19.10
CA GLU A 67 -7.46 3.08 19.92
C GLU A 67 -6.33 2.41 20.69
N LEU A 68 -5.11 2.90 20.51
CA LEU A 68 -3.95 2.48 21.30
C LEU A 68 -3.87 3.32 22.58
N ASN A 69 -3.89 2.67 23.74
CA ASN A 69 -3.61 3.37 25.00
C ASN A 69 -2.10 3.40 25.24
N PRO A 70 -1.46 4.58 25.37
CA PRO A 70 -0.02 4.69 25.53
C PRO A 70 0.52 4.09 26.84
N SER A 71 -0.32 3.92 27.88
CA SER A 71 0.13 3.46 29.20
C SER A 71 0.23 1.93 29.33
N THR A 72 -0.37 1.18 28.42
CA THR A 72 -0.39 -0.29 28.44
C THR A 72 -0.37 -0.78 27.01
N THR A 73 0.57 -1.65 26.63
CA THR A 73 0.65 -2.33 25.31
C THR A 73 -0.54 -3.30 25.07
N THR A 74 -1.70 -3.02 25.65
CA THR A 74 -2.94 -3.77 25.52
C THR A 74 -3.86 -3.00 24.57
N VAL A 75 -4.37 -3.72 23.58
CA VAL A 75 -5.32 -3.19 22.60
C VAL A 75 -6.63 -2.86 23.33
N ARG A 76 -7.03 -1.58 23.35
CA ARG A 76 -8.32 -1.14 23.90
C ARG A 76 -9.45 -1.38 22.88
N SER A 77 -10.68 -1.37 23.40
CA SER A 77 -11.97 -1.59 22.75
C SER A 77 -12.03 -1.21 21.26
N VAL A 78 -12.57 -2.13 20.46
CA VAL A 78 -12.85 -1.94 19.05
C VAL A 78 -14.11 -1.07 18.89
N SER A 79 -14.01 0.04 18.16
CA SER A 79 -15.13 0.92 17.82
C SER A 79 -15.33 0.99 16.30
N LYS A 80 -16.46 1.54 15.83
CA LYS A 80 -16.74 1.77 14.40
C LYS A 80 -16.47 0.54 13.50
N LYS A 81 -17.07 -0.61 13.85
CA LYS A 81 -16.88 -1.88 13.15
C LYS A 81 -17.84 -2.00 11.97
N HIS A 82 -17.31 -2.10 10.76
CA HIS A 82 -18.09 -2.44 9.57
C HIS A 82 -17.69 -3.81 9.04
N LEU A 83 -18.71 -4.58 8.69
CA LEU A 83 -18.54 -5.85 8.00
C LEU A 83 -18.66 -5.56 6.50
N LEU A 84 -17.64 -5.95 5.75
CA LEU A 84 -17.49 -5.59 4.35
C LEU A 84 -17.23 -6.84 3.49
N THR A 85 -17.40 -6.69 2.18
CA THR A 85 -16.91 -7.61 1.17
C THR A 85 -16.12 -6.83 0.14
N ALA A 86 -14.93 -7.32 -0.22
CA ALA A 86 -14.06 -6.72 -1.23
C ALA A 86 -13.98 -7.63 -2.47
N GLU A 87 -13.67 -7.07 -3.63
CA GLU A 87 -13.52 -7.88 -4.85
C GLU A 87 -12.18 -8.64 -4.85
N ARG A 88 -12.21 -9.96 -5.11
CA ARG A 88 -10.98 -10.78 -5.13
C ARG A 88 -9.98 -10.31 -6.17
N LYS A 89 -10.45 -10.02 -7.39
CA LYS A 89 -9.58 -9.63 -8.51
C LYS A 89 -8.81 -8.36 -8.18
N GLN A 90 -9.49 -7.39 -7.57
CA GLN A 90 -8.88 -6.15 -7.12
C GLN A 90 -7.78 -6.42 -6.10
N ILE A 91 -8.09 -7.11 -4.99
CA ILE A 91 -7.10 -7.40 -3.95
C ILE A 91 -5.92 -8.22 -4.51
N GLN A 92 -6.18 -9.17 -5.40
CA GLN A 92 -5.12 -9.94 -6.04
C GLN A 92 -4.23 -9.08 -6.95
N ALA A 93 -4.78 -8.08 -7.63
CA ALA A 93 -4.00 -7.11 -8.40
C ALA A 93 -3.12 -6.26 -7.48
N ILE A 94 -3.65 -5.81 -6.33
CA ILE A 94 -2.89 -5.06 -5.33
C ILE A 94 -1.76 -5.90 -4.75
N LEU A 95 -2.00 -7.18 -4.47
CA LEU A 95 -0.96 -8.07 -3.93
C LEU A 95 0.12 -8.44 -4.95
N LYS A 96 -0.17 -8.30 -6.25
CA LYS A 96 0.83 -8.45 -7.31
C LYS A 96 1.70 -7.20 -7.45
N SER A 97 1.16 -6.02 -7.19
CA SER A 97 1.90 -4.75 -7.27
C SER A 97 2.64 -4.44 -5.96
N VAL A 98 1.98 -4.66 -4.82
CA VAL A 98 2.52 -4.52 -3.47
C VAL A 98 2.80 -5.93 -2.95
N GLU A 99 4.04 -6.37 -3.11
CA GLU A 99 4.48 -7.67 -2.62
C GLU A 99 4.21 -7.81 -1.12
N LEU A 100 3.93 -9.05 -0.68
CA LEU A 100 3.98 -9.33 0.75
C LEU A 100 5.43 -9.36 1.23
N PRO A 101 5.75 -8.82 2.41
CA PRO A 101 4.85 -8.39 3.50
C PRO A 101 4.40 -6.92 3.49
N PHE A 102 4.83 -6.10 2.52
CA PHE A 102 4.61 -4.65 2.50
C PHE A 102 3.14 -4.23 2.44
N PHE A 103 2.25 -5.11 1.97
CA PHE A 103 0.81 -4.85 1.95
C PHE A 103 0.25 -4.47 3.33
N CYS A 104 0.68 -5.16 4.40
CA CYS A 104 0.20 -4.86 5.75
C CYS A 104 0.83 -3.59 6.36
N SER A 105 1.90 -3.08 5.75
CA SER A 105 2.56 -1.85 6.17
C SER A 105 2.11 -0.63 5.35
N THR A 106 1.29 -0.85 4.32
CA THR A 106 0.86 0.19 3.37
C THR A 106 -0.58 0.59 3.65
N ARG A 107 -0.83 1.90 3.68
CA ARG A 107 -2.17 2.46 3.82
C ARG A 107 -2.89 2.50 2.47
N PHE A 108 -4.16 2.12 2.46
CA PHE A 108 -5.00 2.14 1.26
C PHE A 108 -6.25 2.99 1.47
N PRO A 109 -6.69 3.75 0.46
CA PRO A 109 -8.00 4.37 0.48
C PRO A 109 -9.07 3.29 0.32
N LEU A 110 -10.08 3.30 1.19
CA LEU A 110 -11.25 2.42 1.17
C LEU A 110 -12.48 3.22 0.74
N GLN A 111 -13.23 2.67 -0.21
CA GLN A 111 -14.55 3.18 -0.61
C GLN A 111 -15.60 2.09 -0.34
N ILE A 112 -16.53 2.39 0.56
CA ILE A 112 -17.70 1.56 0.86
C ILE A 112 -18.84 2.04 -0.04
N ARG A 113 -19.27 1.15 -0.94
CA ARG A 113 -20.35 1.40 -1.92
C ARG A 113 -21.61 0.66 -1.53
N ALA A 114 -22.78 1.18 -1.92
CA ALA A 114 -24.06 0.57 -1.58
C ALA A 114 -24.27 -0.82 -2.19
N GLY A 115 -23.62 -1.13 -3.31
CA GLY A 115 -23.77 -2.42 -3.98
C GLY A 115 -22.76 -2.67 -5.08
N SER A 116 -22.80 -3.87 -5.65
CA SER A 116 -21.91 -4.27 -6.75
C SER A 116 -22.22 -3.46 -8.00
N GLY A 117 -21.28 -2.63 -8.45
CA GLY A 117 -21.44 -1.77 -9.63
C GLY A 117 -22.21 -0.46 -9.37
N SER A 118 -22.63 -0.19 -8.13
CA SER A 118 -23.21 1.11 -7.79
C SER A 118 -22.11 2.18 -7.71
N SER A 119 -22.43 3.40 -8.14
CA SER A 119 -21.62 4.61 -7.95
C SER A 119 -21.84 5.26 -6.58
N ASP A 120 -22.85 4.82 -5.84
CA ASP A 120 -23.24 5.45 -4.57
C ASP A 120 -22.24 5.09 -3.49
N LEU A 121 -21.49 6.10 -3.07
CA LEU A 121 -20.50 6.02 -2.00
C LEU A 121 -21.20 6.28 -0.67
N LEU A 122 -21.21 5.26 0.19
CA LEU A 122 -21.76 5.36 1.54
C LEU A 122 -20.76 5.99 2.50
N GLU A 123 -19.53 5.48 2.47
CA GLU A 123 -18.46 5.93 3.35
C GLU A 123 -17.11 5.74 2.67
N SER A 124 -16.18 6.65 2.92
CA SER A 124 -14.80 6.54 2.46
C SER A 124 -13.84 6.97 3.54
N GLY A 125 -12.70 6.31 3.60
CA GLY A 125 -11.64 6.68 4.53
C GLY A 125 -10.38 5.91 4.22
N ASN A 126 -9.35 6.11 5.02
CA ASN A 126 -8.09 5.42 4.84
C ASN A 126 -8.02 4.23 5.78
N VAL A 127 -7.53 3.10 5.29
CA VAL A 127 -7.40 1.89 6.08
C VAL A 127 -6.00 1.32 5.99
N LEU A 128 -5.60 0.67 7.08
CA LEU A 128 -4.39 -0.13 7.16
C LEU A 128 -4.77 -1.61 7.26
N PRO A 129 -4.29 -2.48 6.37
CA PRO A 129 -4.47 -3.92 6.51
C PRO A 129 -3.59 -4.44 7.65
N ILE A 130 -4.18 -5.04 8.68
CA ILE A 130 -3.41 -5.64 9.79
C ILE A 130 -3.21 -7.13 9.57
N LYS A 131 -4.21 -7.81 8.99
CA LYS A 131 -4.16 -9.27 8.83
C LYS A 131 -4.83 -9.73 7.56
N ILE A 132 -4.15 -10.63 6.85
CA ILE A 132 -4.68 -11.36 5.70
C ILE A 132 -4.75 -12.83 6.08
N HIS A 133 -5.94 -13.42 6.06
CA HIS A 133 -6.08 -14.87 6.20
C HIS A 133 -5.97 -15.49 4.83
N ARG A 134 -4.94 -16.31 4.62
CA ARG A 134 -4.75 -17.11 3.42
C ARG A 134 -4.85 -18.58 3.79
N ASP A 135 -5.37 -19.34 2.85
CA ASP A 135 -5.30 -20.79 2.88
C ASP A 135 -3.85 -21.23 2.64
N GLU A 136 -3.32 -22.09 3.51
CA GLU A 136 -1.91 -22.50 3.48
C GLU A 136 -1.61 -23.37 2.25
N GLU A 137 -2.55 -24.22 1.85
CA GLU A 137 -2.37 -25.14 0.72
C GLU A 137 -2.62 -24.45 -0.62
N SER A 138 -3.72 -23.72 -0.77
CA SER A 138 -4.10 -23.13 -2.07
C SER A 138 -3.67 -21.68 -2.26
N GLY A 139 -3.16 -21.01 -1.21
CA GLY A 139 -2.81 -19.59 -1.24
C GLY A 139 -4.01 -18.65 -1.43
N LYS A 140 -5.25 -19.16 -1.40
CA LYS A 140 -6.46 -18.38 -1.60
C LYS A 140 -6.73 -17.49 -0.40
N ILE A 141 -7.18 -16.26 -0.65
CA ILE A 141 -7.51 -15.31 0.41
C ILE A 141 -8.89 -15.65 0.97
N LEU A 142 -8.93 -15.94 2.27
CA LEU A 142 -10.14 -16.31 2.99
C LEU A 142 -10.81 -15.09 3.65
N ASN A 143 -10.04 -14.20 4.27
CA ASN A 143 -10.57 -13.06 5.02
C ASN A 143 -9.54 -11.93 5.09
N LEU A 144 -10.02 -10.68 5.15
CA LEU A 144 -9.20 -9.48 5.29
C LEU A 144 -9.60 -8.70 6.53
N VAL A 145 -8.61 -8.20 7.25
CA VAL A 145 -8.81 -7.38 8.44
C VAL A 145 -8.13 -6.04 8.25
N PHE A 146 -8.95 -4.99 8.26
CA PHE A 146 -8.54 -3.61 8.12
C PHE A 146 -8.78 -2.84 9.42
N VAL A 147 -7.97 -1.82 9.63
CA VAL A 147 -8.19 -0.83 10.68
C VAL A 147 -8.24 0.57 10.07
N TRP A 148 -9.14 1.41 10.58
CA TRP A 148 -9.21 2.81 10.19
C TRP A 148 -7.91 3.53 10.52
N ALA A 149 -7.31 4.15 9.51
CA ALA A 149 -6.06 4.87 9.57
C ALA A 149 -6.30 6.35 9.23
N ASP A 150 -7.18 6.96 10.03
CA ASP A 150 -7.49 8.38 9.98
C ASP A 150 -6.30 9.22 10.48
N GLU A 151 -6.27 10.48 10.06
CA GLU A 151 -5.18 11.39 10.44
C GLU A 151 -5.16 11.62 11.96
N GLY A 152 -3.99 11.40 12.57
CA GLY A 152 -3.79 11.55 14.02
C GLY A 152 -3.98 10.28 14.85
N SER A 153 -4.46 9.19 14.26
CA SER A 153 -4.60 7.90 14.95
C SER A 153 -3.26 7.18 15.13
N GLN A 154 -2.99 6.69 16.34
CA GLN A 154 -1.80 5.89 16.63
C GLN A 154 -2.09 4.40 16.40
N LEU A 155 -1.40 3.81 15.43
CA LEU A 155 -1.55 2.40 15.07
C LEU A 155 -0.23 1.65 15.26
N LYS A 156 -0.30 0.43 15.78
CA LYS A 156 0.83 -0.50 15.77
C LYS A 156 0.93 -1.14 14.40
N VAL A 157 2.05 -0.96 13.72
CA VAL A 157 2.29 -1.46 12.36
C VAL A 157 3.56 -2.29 12.36
N ASP A 158 3.50 -3.46 11.74
CA ASP A 158 4.69 -4.28 11.49
C ASP A 158 5.31 -3.84 10.16
N VAL A 159 6.56 -3.38 10.20
CA VAL A 159 7.30 -2.92 9.02
C VAL A 159 8.42 -3.94 8.72
N PRO A 160 8.43 -4.54 7.52
CA PRO A 160 9.46 -5.51 7.16
C PRO A 160 10.83 -4.84 6.99
N VAL A 161 11.86 -5.50 7.51
CA VAL A 161 13.25 -5.11 7.32
C VAL A 161 13.78 -5.79 6.06
N VAL A 162 14.34 -5.01 5.14
CA VAL A 162 15.00 -5.50 3.93
C VAL A 162 16.48 -5.19 4.02
N PHE A 163 17.31 -6.22 3.98
CA PHE A 163 18.75 -6.06 3.89
C PHE A 163 19.12 -5.61 2.47
N LYS A 164 19.91 -4.54 2.39
CA LYS A 164 20.46 -3.99 1.15
C LYS A 164 21.97 -3.89 1.28
N GLY A 165 22.69 -4.02 0.17
CA GLY A 165 24.16 -3.91 0.17
C GLY A 165 24.89 -5.18 0.61
N GLU A 166 24.23 -6.34 0.59
CA GLU A 166 24.86 -7.65 0.84
C GLU A 166 26.01 -7.91 -0.14
N ASP A 167 25.90 -7.40 -1.36
CA ASP A 167 26.89 -7.44 -2.43
C ASP A 167 28.16 -6.59 -2.13
N VAL A 168 28.07 -5.59 -1.25
CA VAL A 168 29.19 -4.71 -0.87
C VAL A 168 29.73 -5.04 0.52
N CYS A 169 29.05 -5.89 1.28
CA CYS A 169 29.42 -6.19 2.66
C CYS A 169 30.74 -7.00 2.75
N PRO A 170 31.82 -6.42 3.34
CA PRO A 170 33.10 -7.11 3.46
C PRO A 170 33.03 -8.31 4.42
N GLY A 171 32.10 -8.31 5.37
CA GLY A 171 31.83 -9.45 6.25
C GLY A 171 31.30 -10.66 5.48
N LEU A 172 30.28 -10.44 4.64
CA LEU A 172 29.73 -11.47 3.75
C LEU A 172 30.77 -11.98 2.74
N LYS A 173 31.58 -11.08 2.16
CA LYS A 173 32.68 -11.47 1.23
C LYS A 173 33.77 -12.31 1.89
N LYS A 174 33.98 -12.17 3.20
CA LYS A 174 34.94 -12.95 3.98
C LYS A 174 34.37 -14.27 4.51
N GLY A 175 33.14 -14.63 4.12
CA GLY A 175 32.48 -15.87 4.54
C GLY A 175 31.70 -15.75 5.84
N GLY A 176 31.41 -14.53 6.30
CA GLY A 176 30.44 -14.31 7.38
C GLY A 176 29.02 -14.58 6.88
N CYS A 177 28.20 -15.22 7.72
CA CYS A 177 26.78 -15.45 7.50
C CYS A 177 25.95 -14.46 8.31
#